data_AF-V5C586-F1
#
_entry.id   AF-V5C586-F1
#
_cell.length_a   1.000
_cell.length_b   1.000
_cell.length_c   1.000
_cell.angle_alpha   90.00
_cell.angle_beta   90.00
_cell.angle_gamma   90.00
#
_symmetry.space_group_name_H-M   'P 1'
#
loop_
_entity.id
_entity.type
_entity.pdbx_description
1 polymer ?
#
loop_
_entity_poly.entity_id
_entity_poly.type
_entity_poly.pdbx_seq_one_letter_code
_entity_poly.pdbx_strand_id
1 'polypeptide(L)'
;MFKTRKQMAEAISEQVHIRATAHVWCINDTAGCKSQGLIARTNCVDCENSVIDDTKKAVWQGIYQQQLELLEINDIGHAAKARVRRNVEKVAGILADLGMGTNPKALP
;
A
#
# COMPACT_ATOMS: atom_id res chain seq x y z
N MET A 1 -15.91 27.98 9.52
CA MET A 1 -14.82 27.12 10.03
C MET A 1 -15.37 26.26 11.17
N PHE A 2 -15.09 24.96 11.21
CA PHE A 2 -15.65 24.04 12.21
C PHE A 2 -15.11 24.34 13.61
N LYS A 3 -15.93 24.17 14.67
CA LYS A 3 -15.52 24.48 16.06
C LYS A 3 -14.85 23.30 16.76
N THR A 4 -15.07 22.07 16.28
CA THR A 4 -14.46 20.85 16.81
C THR A 4 -14.08 19.88 15.69
N ARG A 5 -13.16 18.96 15.96
CA ARG A 5 -12.81 17.87 15.04
C ARG A 5 -13.99 16.94 14.76
N LYS A 6 -14.85 16.71 15.76
CA LYS A 6 -16.08 15.91 15.60
C LYS A 6 -17.02 16.56 14.58
N GLN A 7 -17.32 17.84 14.74
CA GLN A 7 -18.17 18.60 13.80
C GLN A 7 -17.59 18.61 12.39
N MET A 8 -16.27 18.74 12.27
CA MET A 8 -15.59 18.63 10.97
C MET A 8 -15.77 17.23 10.37
N ALA A 9 -15.51 16.17 11.15
CA ALA A 9 -15.62 14.79 10.67
C ALA A 9 -17.05 14.44 10.24
N GLU A 10 -18.06 14.82 11.01
CA GLU A 10 -19.47 14.63 10.67
C GLU A 10 -19.81 15.33 9.34
N ALA A 11 -19.45 16.61 9.20
CA ALA A 11 -19.75 17.39 7.99
C ALA A 11 -18.99 16.90 6.73
N ILE A 12 -17.78 16.37 6.89
CA ILE A 12 -16.94 15.89 5.78
C ILE A 12 -17.25 14.43 5.43
N SER A 13 -17.75 13.61 6.38
CA SER A 13 -18.02 12.18 6.14
C SER A 13 -19.03 11.91 5.04
N GLU A 14 -19.97 12.83 4.80
CA GLU A 14 -20.94 12.73 3.70
C GLU A 14 -20.31 13.02 2.32
N GLN A 15 -19.14 13.67 2.30
CA GLN A 15 -18.45 14.10 1.09
C GLN A 15 -17.23 13.24 0.76
N VAL A 16 -16.68 12.51 1.74
CA VAL A 16 -15.52 11.64 1.56
C VAL A 16 -15.96 10.21 1.28
N HIS A 17 -15.68 9.74 0.06
CA HIS A 17 -15.93 8.36 -0.33
C HIS A 17 -14.72 7.48 -0.07
N ILE A 18 -14.78 6.61 0.93
CA ILE A 18 -13.77 5.58 1.18
C ILE A 18 -14.10 4.35 0.32
N ARG A 19 -13.19 4.00 -0.60
CA ARG A 19 -13.30 2.81 -1.43
C ARG A 19 -12.40 1.71 -0.91
N ALA A 20 -12.99 0.55 -0.64
CA ALA A 20 -12.24 -0.67 -0.38
C ALA A 20 -11.55 -1.12 -1.67
N THR A 21 -10.22 -1.14 -1.68
CA THR A 21 -9.46 -1.85 -2.71
C THR A 21 -8.90 -3.13 -2.11
N ALA A 22 -8.31 -3.98 -2.94
CA ALA A 22 -7.64 -5.19 -2.48
C ALA A 22 -6.52 -4.91 -1.45
N HIS A 23 -5.82 -3.77 -1.55
CA HIS A 23 -4.57 -3.54 -0.80
C HIS A 23 -4.58 -2.27 0.07
N VAL A 24 -5.50 -1.33 -0.16
CA VAL A 24 -5.66 -0.09 0.64
C VAL A 24 -7.12 0.31 0.79
N TRP A 25 -7.42 1.13 1.77
CA TRP A 25 -8.58 2.01 1.77
C TRP A 25 -8.21 3.28 1.00
N CYS A 26 -8.95 3.58 -0.07
CA CYS A 26 -8.65 4.69 -0.96
C CYS A 26 -9.67 5.80 -0.81
N ILE A 27 -9.22 7.02 -0.50
CA ILE A 27 -10.06 8.22 -0.42
C ILE A 27 -9.98 9.09 -1.68
N ASN A 28 -9.19 8.69 -2.68
CA ASN A 28 -9.11 9.44 -3.93
C ASN A 28 -10.45 9.31 -4.67
N ASP A 29 -11.13 10.42 -4.88
CA ASP A 29 -12.35 10.57 -5.67
C ASP A 29 -12.09 11.20 -7.06
N THR A 30 -10.89 11.76 -7.27
CA THR A 30 -10.49 12.40 -8.53
C THR A 30 -9.96 11.41 -9.57
N ALA A 31 -10.00 11.79 -10.85
CA ALA A 31 -9.50 11.00 -11.99
C ALA A 31 -7.96 10.78 -12.01
N GLY A 32 -7.22 11.18 -10.97
CA GLY A 32 -5.76 11.21 -10.92
C GLY A 32 -5.08 10.02 -10.26
N CYS A 33 -5.64 8.81 -10.31
CA CYS A 33 -5.03 7.64 -9.65
C CYS A 33 -3.66 7.27 -10.24
N LYS A 34 -2.59 7.54 -9.48
CA LYS A 34 -1.19 7.28 -9.90
C LYS A 34 -0.74 5.83 -9.74
N SER A 35 -1.51 5.00 -9.02
CA SER A 35 -1.15 3.59 -8.77
C SER A 35 -1.50 2.64 -9.91
N GLN A 36 -2.04 3.14 -11.03
CA GLN A 36 -2.46 2.34 -12.18
C GLN A 36 -3.34 1.13 -11.76
N GLY A 37 -4.17 1.32 -10.73
CA GLY A 37 -5.02 0.27 -10.17
C GLY A 37 -4.23 -0.90 -9.57
N LEU A 38 -4.53 -2.13 -10.01
CA LEU A 38 -3.92 -3.36 -9.48
C LEU A 38 -2.49 -3.61 -10.01
N ILE A 39 -2.02 -2.83 -10.97
CA ILE A 39 -0.75 -3.08 -11.67
C ILE A 39 0.44 -2.57 -10.86
N ALA A 40 0.33 -1.40 -10.22
CA ALA A 40 1.40 -0.81 -9.42
C ALA A 40 0.98 -0.63 -7.94
N ARG A 41 0.55 -1.73 -7.31
CA ARG A 41 0.09 -1.79 -5.90
C ARG A 41 1.04 -1.10 -4.92
N THR A 42 2.35 -1.20 -5.14
CA THR A 42 3.37 -0.60 -4.27
C THR A 42 3.42 0.94 -4.35
N ASN A 43 2.82 1.57 -5.36
CA ASN A 43 2.68 3.03 -5.42
C ASN A 43 1.70 3.55 -4.37
N CYS A 44 0.79 2.71 -3.88
CA CYS A 44 -0.13 3.11 -2.82
C CYS A 44 0.57 3.24 -1.45
N VAL A 45 1.80 2.76 -1.28
CA VAL A 45 2.54 2.92 -0.01
C VAL A 45 2.78 4.41 0.31
N ASP A 46 3.14 5.20 -0.70
CA ASP A 46 3.48 6.63 -0.53
C ASP A 46 2.33 7.55 -0.98
N CYS A 47 1.12 7.02 -1.11
CA CYS A 47 -0.02 7.77 -1.62
C CYS A 47 -0.76 8.47 -0.49
N GLU A 48 -0.90 9.80 -0.57
CA GLU A 48 -1.64 10.62 0.41
C GLU A 48 -3.12 10.23 0.55
N ASN A 49 -3.67 9.59 -0.49
CA ASN A 49 -5.05 9.13 -0.52
C ASN A 49 -5.23 7.68 -0.08
N SER A 50 -4.20 7.07 0.51
CA SER A 50 -4.21 5.69 0.96
C SER A 50 -4.18 5.59 2.48
N VAL A 51 -4.98 4.66 2.99
CA VAL A 51 -4.90 4.21 4.38
C VAL A 51 -4.72 2.69 4.36
N ILE A 52 -3.70 2.21 5.06
CA ILE A 52 -3.38 0.80 5.21
C ILE A 52 -3.51 0.46 6.69
N ASP A 53 -4.35 -0.52 7.00
CA ASP A 53 -4.52 -1.07 8.33
C ASP A 53 -4.28 -2.58 8.34
N ASP A 54 -4.41 -3.18 9.51
CA ASP A 54 -4.22 -4.61 9.74
C ASP A 54 -5.15 -5.49 8.90
N THR A 55 -6.31 -4.99 8.47
CA THR A 55 -7.22 -5.70 7.57
C THR A 55 -6.59 -6.01 6.21
N LYS A 56 -5.54 -5.28 5.81
CA LYS A 56 -4.82 -5.47 4.54
C LYS A 56 -3.54 -6.29 4.68
N LYS A 57 -3.19 -6.70 5.90
CA LYS A 57 -1.92 -7.39 6.23
C LYS A 57 -1.63 -8.60 5.36
N ALA A 58 -2.60 -9.52 5.21
CA ALA A 58 -2.44 -10.72 4.39
C ALA A 58 -2.12 -10.39 2.92
N VAL A 59 -2.71 -9.32 2.39
CA VAL A 59 -2.46 -8.88 1.01
C VAL A 59 -1.05 -8.33 0.87
N TRP A 60 -0.58 -7.52 1.83
CA TRP A 60 0.77 -6.98 1.81
C TRP A 60 1.85 -8.06 2.04
N GLN A 61 1.56 -9.09 2.83
CA GLN A 61 2.40 -10.28 2.94
C GLN A 61 2.55 -10.99 1.59
N GLY A 62 1.43 -11.23 0.89
CA GLY A 62 1.47 -11.83 -0.45
C GLY A 62 2.24 -10.97 -1.46
N ILE A 63 2.06 -9.64 -1.42
CA ILE A 63 2.83 -8.71 -2.27
C ILE A 63 4.32 -8.81 -1.95
N TYR A 64 4.70 -8.89 -0.67
CA TYR A 64 6.09 -9.02 -0.25
C TYR A 64 6.75 -10.27 -0.82
N GLN A 65 6.09 -11.43 -0.67
CA GLN A 65 6.59 -12.70 -1.21
C GLN A 65 6.76 -12.65 -2.73
N GLN A 66 5.76 -12.10 -3.43
CA GLN A 66 5.86 -11.89 -4.87
C GLN A 66 7.05 -10.98 -5.26
N GLN A 67 7.38 -9.96 -4.46
CA GLN A 67 8.58 -9.15 -4.74
C GLN A 67 9.89 -9.90 -4.45
N LEU A 68 9.93 -10.77 -3.44
CA LEU A 68 11.09 -11.62 -3.18
C LEU A 68 11.31 -12.62 -4.31
N GLU A 69 10.24 -13.25 -4.81
CA GLU A 69 10.30 -14.12 -6.00
C GLU A 69 10.88 -13.39 -7.22
N LEU A 70 10.50 -12.13 -7.44
CA LEU A 70 11.02 -11.31 -8.52
C LEU A 70 12.51 -10.94 -8.37
N LEU A 71 13.07 -10.96 -7.15
CA LEU A 71 14.50 -10.71 -6.95
C LEU A 71 15.36 -11.89 -7.44
N GLU A 72 14.82 -13.11 -7.40
CA GLU A 72 15.49 -14.33 -7.85
C GLU A 72 15.52 -14.46 -9.39
N ILE A 73 14.71 -13.66 -10.09
CA ILE A 73 14.69 -13.65 -11.56
C ILE A 73 15.90 -12.88 -12.11
N ASN A 74 16.70 -13.54 -12.95
CA ASN A 74 17.98 -13.03 -13.42
C ASN A 74 17.98 -12.35 -14.79
N ASP A 75 16.92 -12.50 -15.58
CA ASP A 75 16.81 -12.09 -16.99
C ASP A 75 15.90 -10.87 -17.23
N ILE A 76 15.43 -10.20 -16.18
CA ILE A 76 14.55 -9.01 -16.27
C ILE A 76 15.29 -7.67 -16.48
N GLY A 77 16.63 -7.71 -16.48
CA GLY A 77 17.49 -6.52 -16.65
C GLY A 77 17.64 -5.63 -15.40
N HIS A 78 18.62 -4.73 -15.46
CA HIS A 78 19.01 -3.89 -14.30
C HIS A 78 17.90 -2.94 -13.83
N ALA A 79 17.16 -2.34 -14.77
CA ALA A 79 16.09 -1.39 -14.45
C ALA A 79 14.94 -2.07 -13.68
N ALA A 80 14.55 -3.28 -14.11
CA ALA A 80 13.52 -4.06 -13.42
C ALA A 80 14.01 -4.50 -12.02
N LYS A 81 15.23 -5.05 -11.91
CA LYS A 81 15.83 -5.41 -10.61
C LYS A 81 15.88 -4.23 -9.63
N ALA A 82 16.23 -3.03 -10.11
CA ALA A 82 16.24 -1.82 -9.28
C ALA A 82 14.83 -1.42 -8.82
N ARG A 83 13.81 -1.62 -9.68
CA ARG A 83 12.40 -1.38 -9.30
C ARG A 83 11.91 -2.38 -8.25
N VAL A 84 12.23 -3.67 -8.41
CA VAL A 84 11.86 -4.72 -7.43
C VAL A 84 12.48 -4.42 -6.08
N ARG A 85 13.77 -4.05 -6.01
CA ARG A 85 14.42 -3.67 -4.74
C ARG A 85 13.70 -2.54 -4.00
N ARG A 86 13.37 -1.44 -4.70
CA ARG A 86 12.59 -0.33 -4.11
C ARG A 86 11.21 -0.78 -3.62
N ASN A 87 10.55 -1.68 -4.36
CA ASN A 87 9.27 -2.22 -3.96
C ASN A 87 9.38 -3.08 -2.70
N VAL A 88 10.42 -3.93 -2.59
CA VAL A 88 10.69 -4.74 -1.39
C VAL A 88 10.86 -3.84 -0.17
N GLU A 89 11.66 -2.77 -0.28
CA GLU A 89 11.88 -1.81 0.82
C GLU A 89 10.56 -1.16 1.28
N LYS A 90 9.73 -0.70 0.34
CA LYS A 90 8.43 -0.09 0.65
C LYS A 90 7.49 -1.06 1.35
N VAL A 91 7.37 -2.28 0.83
CA VAL A 91 6.46 -3.29 1.38
C VAL A 91 6.95 -3.77 2.75
N ALA A 92 8.26 -3.89 2.95
CA ALA A 92 8.84 -4.20 4.24
C ALA A 92 8.51 -3.13 5.29
N GLY A 93 8.55 -1.84 4.92
CA GLY A 93 8.13 -0.74 5.77
C GLY A 93 6.68 -0.87 6.22
N ILE A 94 5.75 -1.10 5.28
CA ILE A 94 4.33 -1.33 5.62
C ILE A 94 4.14 -2.53 6.54
N LEU A 95 4.82 -3.65 6.29
CA LEU A 95 4.71 -4.83 7.16
C LEU A 95 5.21 -4.51 8.58
N ALA A 96 6.30 -3.75 8.71
CA ALA A 96 6.79 -3.29 10.00
C ALA A 96 5.76 -2.39 10.72
N ASP A 97 5.16 -1.44 10.01
CA ASP A 97 4.11 -0.55 10.54
C ASP A 97 2.87 -1.34 10.99
N LEU A 98 2.55 -2.45 10.31
CA LEU A 98 1.48 -3.38 10.65
C LEU A 98 1.85 -4.39 11.76
N GLY A 99 2.94 -4.14 12.50
CA GLY A 99 3.39 -4.96 13.61
C GLY A 99 3.92 -6.33 13.21
N MET A 100 4.31 -6.51 11.94
CA MET A 100 5.08 -7.67 11.52
C MET A 100 6.56 -7.33 11.55
N GLY A 101 7.27 -7.86 12.54
CA GLY A 101 8.73 -7.94 12.44
C GLY A 101 9.09 -8.59 11.10
N THR A 102 9.81 -7.87 10.24
CA THR A 102 10.22 -8.34 8.92
C THR A 102 11.31 -9.40 9.09
N ASN A 103 10.93 -10.61 9.51
CA ASN A 103 11.78 -11.78 9.44
C ASN A 103 11.48 -12.49 8.11
N PRO A 104 12.43 -12.49 7.15
CA PRO A 104 12.23 -13.11 5.83
C PRO A 104 11.94 -14.62 5.88
N LYS A 105 12.12 -15.28 7.04
CA LYS A 105 11.88 -16.71 7.26
C LYS A 105 10.63 -17.04 8.08
N ALA A 106 9.78 -16.07 8.41
CA ALA A 106 8.59 -16.28 9.24
C ALA A 106 7.27 -16.05 8.49
N LEU A 107 7.25 -16.26 7.17
CA LEU A 107 5.98 -16.50 6.47
C LEU A 107 5.81 -18.02 6.27
N PRO A 108 4.60 -18.56 6.53
CA PRO A 108 4.29 -19.97 6.28
C PRO A 108 4.40 -20.33 4.80
#